data_AF-X0V2R3-F1
#
_entry.id   AF-X0V2R3-F1
#
_cell.length_a   1.000
_cell.length_b   1.000
_cell.length_c   1.000
_cell.angle_alpha   90.00
_cell.angle_beta   90.00
_cell.angle_gamma   90.00
#
_symmetry.space_group_name_H-M   'P 1'
#
loop_
_entity.id
_entity.type
_entity.pdbx_description
1 polymer ?
#
loop_
_entity_poly.entity_id
_entity_poly.type
_entity_poly.pdbx_seq_one_letter_code
_entity_poly.pdbx_strand_id
1 'polypeptide(L)' 'MADILLEVRDLKKYFPIKLSFLKSLTSKAPLVRAVDGVSFRIEAGEVLGLVGESGCGKTTTGRCILRL' A
#
# COMPACT_ATOMS: atom_id res chain seq x y z
N MET A 1 -9.20 -8.03 27.26
CA MET A 1 -9.62 -7.68 25.88
C MET A 1 -8.43 -6.94 25.27
N ALA A 2 -7.89 -7.36 24.13
CA ALA A 2 -6.72 -6.69 23.56
C ALA A 2 -7.11 -5.27 23.10
N ASP A 3 -6.35 -4.27 23.53
CA ASP A 3 -6.56 -2.88 23.13
C ASP A 3 -5.91 -2.68 21.75
N ILE A 4 -6.73 -2.59 20.71
CA ILE A 4 -6.26 -2.49 19.31
C ILE A 4 -5.95 -1.02 19.02
N LEU A 5 -4.68 -0.72 18.76
CA LEU A 5 -4.23 0.63 18.40
C LEU A 5 -4.38 0.93 16.91
N LEU A 6 -4.09 -0.05 16.05
CA LEU A 6 -4.22 0.06 14.61
C LEU A 6 -4.80 -1.22 14.03
N GLU A 7 -5.75 -1.08 13.11
CA GLU A 7 -6.23 -2.19 12.29
C GLU A 7 -6.20 -1.79 10.81
N VAL A 8 -5.48 -2.58 10.02
CA VAL A 8 -5.39 -2.45 8.56
C VAL A 8 -6.11 -3.65 7.95
N ARG A 9 -7.11 -3.39 7.10
CA ARG A 9 -7.91 -4.42 6.42
C ARG A 9 -7.86 -4.22 4.92
N ASP A 10 -7.50 -5.28 4.18
CA ASP A 10 -7.49 -5.36 2.72
C ASP A 10 -6.88 -4.12 2.03
N LEU A 11 -5.76 -3.61 2.56
CA LEU A 11 -5.14 -2.39 2.05
C LEU A 11 -4.59 -2.62 0.64
N LYS A 12 -5.06 -1.80 -0.29
CA LYS A 12 -4.70 -1.81 -1.71
C LYS A 12 -4.27 -0.42 -2.15
N LYS A 13 -3.11 -0.32 -2.81
CA LYS A 13 -2.67 0.91 -3.46
C LYS A 13 -2.11 0.62 -4.83
N TYR A 14 -2.81 1.12 -5.83
CA TYR A 14 -2.42 1.00 -7.22
C TYR A 14 -2.03 2.38 -7.77
N PHE A 15 -0.93 2.43 -8.52
CA PHE A 15 -0.43 3.66 -9.14
C PHE A 15 -0.57 3.59 -10.66
N PRO A 16 -1.05 4.65 -11.32
CA PRO A 16 -1.11 4.68 -12.78
C PRO A 16 0.30 4.85 -13.36
N ILE A 17 0.60 4.06 -14.39
CA ILE A 17 1.81 4.24 -15.20
C ILE A 17 1.53 5.37 -16.18
N LYS A 18 2.32 6.45 -16.14
CA LYS A 18 2.24 7.53 -17.13
C LYS A 18 2.65 6.98 -18.50
N LEU A 19 1.70 6.85 -19.40
CA LEU A 19 1.96 6.54 -20.81
C LEU A 19 2.33 7.83 -21.56
N SER A 20 3.11 7.69 -22.62
CA SER A 20 3.40 8.79 -23.54
C SER A 20 2.10 9.33 -24.16
N PHE A 21 1.99 10.65 -24.33
CA PHE A 21 0.74 11.38 -24.62
C PHE A 21 -0.10 10.75 -25.75
N LEU A 22 0.55 10.26 -26.80
CA LEU A 22 -0.09 9.61 -27.96
C LEU A 22 -0.81 8.29 -27.62
N LYS A 23 -0.30 7.50 -26.65
CA LYS A 23 -0.89 6.22 -26.20
C LYS A 23 -1.98 6.41 -25.14
N SER A 24 -2.03 7.57 -24.48
CA SER A 24 -3.04 7.87 -23.45
C SER A 24 -4.44 8.11 -24.03
N LEU A 25 -4.55 8.44 -25.33
CA LEU A 25 -5.81 8.76 -25.99
C LEU A 25 -6.63 7.51 -26.36
N THR A 26 -6.00 6.34 -26.45
CA THR A 26 -6.62 5.11 -26.98
C THR A 26 -6.68 3.98 -25.96
N SER A 27 -6.13 4.13 -24.74
CA SER A 27 -6.04 3.04 -23.76
C SER A 27 -6.09 3.53 -22.31
N LYS A 28 -6.75 2.77 -21.42
CA LYS A 28 -6.65 2.97 -19.97
C LYS A 28 -5.19 2.77 -19.54
N ALA A 29 -4.67 3.68 -18.73
CA ALA A 29 -3.32 3.56 -18.20
C ALA A 29 -3.17 2.26 -17.37
N PRO A 30 -2.16 1.43 -17.64
CA PRO A 30 -1.91 0.25 -16.82
C PRO A 30 -1.59 0.68 -15.39
N LEU A 31 -2.02 -0.13 -14.43
CA LEU A 31 -1.83 0.12 -13.00
C LEU A 31 -0.71 -0.78 -12.46
N VAL A 32 0.22 -0.20 -11.72
CA VAL A 32 1.14 -0.95 -10.86
C VAL A 32 0.47 -1.19 -9.53
N ARG A 33 0.39 -2.45 -9.12
CA ARG A 33 -0.11 -2.82 -7.78
C ARG A 33 1.04 -2.73 -6.79
N ALA A 34 1.17 -1.60 -6.09
CA ALA A 34 2.25 -1.43 -5.11
C ALA A 34 1.99 -2.21 -3.82
N VAL A 35 0.73 -2.31 -3.40
CA VAL A 35 0.26 -3.27 -2.39
C VAL A 35 -1.11 -3.79 -2.79
N ASP A 36 -1.38 -5.07 -2.54
CA ASP A 36 -2.61 -5.74 -2.95
C ASP A 36 -3.13 -6.69 -1.85
N GLY A 37 -3.92 -6.17 -0.92
CA GLY A 37 -4.59 -6.98 0.11
C GLY A 37 -3.83 -7.14 1.43
N VAL A 38 -3.12 -6.10 1.88
CA VAL A 38 -2.38 -6.15 3.15
C VAL A 38 -3.36 -6.00 4.32
N SER A 39 -3.32 -6.96 5.26
CA SER A 39 -4.16 -6.94 6.47
C SER A 39 -3.35 -7.31 7.70
N PHE A 40 -3.42 -6.51 8.76
CA PHE A 40 -2.79 -6.76 10.05
C PHE A 40 -3.39 -5.85 11.13
N ARG A 41 -3.08 -6.13 12.39
CA ARG A 41 -3.42 -5.29 13.54
C ARG A 41 -2.18 -5.04 14.39
N ILE A 42 -2.17 -3.93 15.11
CA ILE A 42 -1.15 -3.61 16.12
C ILE A 42 -1.88 -3.35 17.43
N GLU A 43 -1.54 -4.11 18.46
CA GLU A 43 -2.08 -3.96 19.81
C GLU A 43 -1.27 -2.92 20.62
N ALA A 44 -1.87 -2.34 21.66
CA ALA A 44 -1.18 -1.38 22.52
C ALA A 44 0.08 -2.00 23.15
N GLY A 45 1.23 -1.36 22.95
CA GLY A 45 2.53 -1.85 23.42
C GLY A 45 3.26 -2.80 22.46
N GLU A 46 2.65 -3.16 21.32
CA GLU A 46 3.29 -3.96 20.28
C GLU A 46 4.16 -3.11 19.34
N VAL A 47 5.29 -3.68 18.91
CA VAL A 47 6.15 -3.11 17.86
C VAL A 47 6.14 -4.02 16.65
N LEU A 48 5.59 -3.55 15.53
CA LEU A 48 5.56 -4.27 14.26
C LEU A 48 6.68 -3.78 13.33
N GLY A 49 7.57 -4.69 12.93
CA GLY A 49 8.62 -4.44 11.93
C GLY A 49 8.19 -4.91 10.54
N LEU A 50 8.07 -3.99 9.57
CA LEU A 50 7.77 -4.32 8.18
C LEU A 50 9.07 -4.40 7.35
N VAL A 51 9.48 -5.60 6.98
CA VAL A 51 10.75 -5.88 6.27
C VAL A 51 10.53 -6.51 4.90
N GLY A 52 11.55 -6.45 4.04
CA GLY A 52 11.52 -7.02 2.68
C GLY A 52 12.44 -6.28 1.71
N GLU A 53 12.58 -6.79 0.48
CA GLU A 53 13.46 -6.24 -0.56
C GLU A 53 13.04 -4.84 -1.06
N SER A 54 13.95 -4.13 -1.74
CA SER A 54 13.62 -2.85 -2.36
C SER A 54 12.45 -3.02 -3.35
N GLY A 55 11.45 -2.14 -3.29
CA GLY A 55 10.28 -2.19 -4.17
C GLY A 55 9.12 -3.08 -3.73
N CYS A 56 9.22 -3.84 -2.63
CA CYS A 56 8.14 -4.74 -2.19
C CYS A 56 6.90 -4.06 -1.54
N GLY A 57 6.86 -2.72 -1.48
CA GLY A 57 5.70 -1.97 -0.99
C GLY A 57 5.75 -1.45 0.45
N LYS A 58 6.84 -1.65 1.21
CA LYS A 58 6.98 -1.19 2.62
C LYS A 58 6.61 0.29 2.82
N THR A 59 7.26 1.18 2.05
CA THR A 59 7.04 2.62 2.12
C THR A 59 5.62 3.00 1.68
N THR A 60 5.06 2.26 0.71
CA THR A 60 3.67 2.46 0.27
C THR A 60 2.69 2.09 1.38
N THR A 61 2.85 0.94 2.02
CA THR A 61 2.04 0.52 3.18
C THR A 61 2.07 1.58 4.28
N GLY A 62 3.28 2.00 4.69
CA GLY A 62 3.45 3.02 5.74
C GLY A 62 2.80 4.37 5.39
N ARG A 63 2.99 4.86 4.16
CA ARG A 63 2.35 6.10 3.69
C ARG A 63 0.83 6.00 3.68
N CYS A 64 0.27 4.88 3.23
CA CYS A 64 -1.17 4.67 3.25
C CYS A 64 -1.76 4.68 4.67
N ILE A 65 -1.06 4.08 5.64
CA ILE A 65 -1.46 4.09 7.06
C ILE A 65 -1.41 5.51 7.63
N LEU A 66 -0.33 6.25 7.33
CA LEU A 66 -0.15 7.63 7.75
C LEU A 66 -1.01 8.65 6.98
N ARG A 67 -1.73 8.20 5.94
CA ARG A 67 -2.54 9.03 5.03
C ARG A 67 -1.72 10.12 4.31
N LEU A 68 -0.54 9.74 3.81
CA LEU A 68 0.39 10.56 3.02
C LEU A 68 0.44 10.10 1.54
#